data_AF-A0A561EMU9-F1
#
_entry.id   AF-A0A561EMU9-F1
#
_cell.length_a   1.000
_cell.length_b   1.000
_cell.length_c   1.000
_cell.angle_alpha   90.00
_cell.angle_beta   90.00
_cell.angle_gamma   90.00
#
_symmetry.space_group_name_H-M   'P 1'
#
loop_
_entity.id
_entity.type
_entity.pdbx_description
1 polymer ?
#
loop_
_entity_poly.entity_id
_entity_poly.type
_entity_poly.pdbx_seq_one_letter_code
_entity_poly.pdbx_strand_id
1 'polypeptide(L)'
;MKLADSADDQTRIAAPGLVRLMAWSGVGEKTVVSVITELVGLGLVERVKIGRAGQRAEYRIFPLGVPPIPSTEELEQWREEAANAPRNPRLARASGNRSRPAVPARTHLDVQARATNRVAPAAPKPGSEPGSPEGNPASGGSGRRRRQPAGLPQGNPGDSGRVPDGEPEGFPQGDPGGSPRETPVLPVPSLSLPYPPTPAADAAADAAGEPASQPEQQEASGCPKHPSPAANCRGCGTNARAERERNRRALADADRRNDEEWVRAFMRDQRDRRQRIESEPTRVAEALEEAKRVARAARTRANP
;
A
#
# COMPACT_ATOMS: atom_id res chain seq x y z
N MET A 1 20.60 -4.11 0.97
CA MET A 1 19.97 -4.57 2.23
C MET A 1 21.09 -5.03 3.12
N LYS A 2 21.26 -4.45 4.32
CA LYS A 2 22.50 -4.62 5.11
C LYS A 2 22.83 -6.07 5.51
N LEU A 3 21.84 -6.97 5.48
CA LEU A 3 22.05 -8.41 5.65
C LEU A 3 23.03 -8.95 4.60
N ALA A 4 22.76 -8.70 3.31
CA ALA A 4 23.60 -9.13 2.19
C ALA A 4 24.99 -8.49 2.22
N ASP A 5 25.06 -7.19 2.48
CA ASP A 5 26.33 -6.46 2.53
C ASP A 5 27.22 -6.83 3.73
N SER A 6 26.71 -7.63 4.68
CA SER A 6 27.46 -8.09 5.85
C SER A 6 27.70 -9.60 5.82
N ALA A 7 27.30 -10.27 4.73
CA ALA A 7 27.56 -11.68 4.54
C ALA A 7 28.99 -11.90 4.07
N ASP A 8 29.60 -12.97 4.57
CA ASP A 8 30.86 -13.48 4.02
C ASP A 8 30.61 -14.10 2.64
N ASP A 9 31.41 -13.75 1.63
CA ASP A 9 31.25 -14.20 0.24
C ASP A 9 31.38 -15.73 0.09
N GLN A 10 32.14 -16.39 0.97
CA GLN A 10 32.37 -17.83 0.93
C GLN A 10 31.28 -18.59 1.67
N THR A 11 30.98 -18.19 2.90
CA THR A 11 30.04 -18.94 3.75
C THR A 11 28.59 -18.50 3.59
N ARG A 12 28.38 -17.30 3.02
CA ARG A 12 27.11 -16.58 2.94
C ARG A 12 26.45 -16.35 4.29
N ILE A 13 27.22 -16.45 5.38
CA ILE A 13 26.73 -16.20 6.74
C ILE A 13 26.94 -14.72 7.04
N ALA A 14 25.87 -14.07 7.49
CA ALA A 14 25.85 -12.70 7.94
C ALA A 14 25.46 -12.67 9.42
N ALA A 15 26.15 -11.84 10.20
CA ALA A 15 25.81 -11.58 11.60
C ALA A 15 25.45 -10.10 11.85
N PRO A 16 24.48 -9.53 11.11
CA PRO A 16 24.10 -8.13 11.30
C PRO A 16 23.37 -7.99 12.64
N GLY A 17 23.91 -7.14 13.52
CA GLY A 17 23.24 -6.78 14.76
C GLY A 17 21.92 -6.04 14.46
N LEU A 18 20.89 -6.28 15.29
CA LEU A 18 19.55 -5.70 15.10
C LEU A 18 19.56 -4.17 15.06
N VAL A 19 20.35 -3.54 15.93
CA VAL A 19 20.57 -2.07 15.95
C VAL A 19 21.07 -1.56 14.60
N ARG A 20 21.98 -2.30 13.95
CA ARG A 20 22.53 -1.91 12.65
C ARG A 20 21.51 -2.06 11.53
N LEU A 21 20.64 -3.06 11.61
CA LEU A 21 19.55 -3.25 10.64
C LEU A 21 18.51 -2.13 10.77
N MET A 22 18.14 -1.74 12.00
CA MET A 22 17.26 -0.60 12.24
C MET A 22 17.87 0.70 11.72
N ALA A 23 19.12 0.99 12.06
CA ALA A 23 19.80 2.21 11.62
C ALA A 23 19.90 2.30 10.09
N TRP A 24 20.13 1.18 9.40
CA TRP A 24 20.25 1.17 7.94
C TRP A 24 18.90 1.27 7.22
N SER A 25 17.88 0.57 7.73
CA SER A 25 16.56 0.52 7.10
C SER A 25 15.68 1.72 7.46
N GLY A 26 15.98 2.42 8.55
CA GLY A 26 15.13 3.48 9.09
C GLY A 26 13.80 2.98 9.65
N VAL A 27 13.59 1.66 9.76
CA VAL A 27 12.37 1.07 10.31
C VAL A 27 12.58 0.60 11.75
N GLY A 28 11.48 0.55 12.51
CA GLY A 28 11.50 0.10 13.90
C GLY A 28 11.79 -1.40 14.04
N GLU A 29 12.18 -1.80 15.25
CA GLU A 29 12.61 -3.16 15.58
C GLU A 29 11.62 -4.25 15.15
N LYS A 30 10.33 -4.06 15.48
CA LYS A 30 9.26 -5.01 15.15
C LYS A 30 9.16 -5.25 13.64
N THR A 31 9.26 -4.20 12.84
CA THR A 31 9.21 -4.27 11.38
C THR A 31 10.42 -5.01 10.83
N VAL A 32 11.63 -4.72 11.35
CA VAL A 32 12.85 -5.44 10.97
C VAL A 32 12.70 -6.94 11.26
N VAL A 33 12.22 -7.30 12.45
CA VAL A 33 12.01 -8.70 12.82
C VAL A 33 10.95 -9.37 11.95
N SER A 34 9.83 -8.70 11.65
CA SER A 34 8.80 -9.20 10.73
C SER A 34 9.39 -9.50 9.36
N VAL A 35 10.10 -8.53 8.76
CA VAL A 35 10.71 -8.68 7.43
C VAL A 35 11.73 -9.82 7.42
N ILE A 36 12.59 -9.95 8.44
CA ILE A 36 13.52 -11.08 8.54
C ILE A 36 12.76 -12.41 8.64
N THR A 37 11.66 -12.45 9.41
CA THR A 37 10.86 -13.66 9.59
C THR A 37 10.16 -14.05 8.28
N GLU A 38 9.65 -13.08 7.53
CA GLU A 38 9.12 -13.28 6.18
C GLU A 38 10.21 -13.83 5.25
N LEU A 39 11.40 -13.23 5.21
CA LEU A 39 12.51 -13.73 4.40
C LEU A 39 12.94 -15.16 4.75
N VAL A 40 12.84 -15.53 6.03
CA VAL A 40 13.06 -16.91 6.49
C VAL A 40 11.93 -17.83 6.03
N GLY A 41 10.68 -17.39 6.11
CA GLY A 41 9.53 -18.12 5.56
C GLY A 41 9.63 -18.33 4.05
N LEU A 42 10.19 -17.34 3.33
CA LEU A 42 10.49 -17.42 1.90
C LEU A 42 11.74 -18.23 1.56
N GLY A 43 12.45 -18.79 2.55
CA GLY A 43 13.69 -19.56 2.32
C GLY A 43 14.82 -18.77 1.66
N LEU A 44 14.71 -17.43 1.58
CA LEU A 44 15.76 -16.55 1.06
C LEU A 44 16.85 -16.33 2.11
N VAL A 45 16.50 -16.50 3.39
CA VAL A 45 17.42 -16.43 4.52
C VAL A 45 17.17 -17.63 5.43
N GLU A 46 18.23 -18.27 5.90
CA GLU A 46 18.16 -19.34 6.91
C GLU A 46 18.74 -18.81 8.22
N ARG A 47 18.02 -18.96 9.33
CA ARG A 47 18.53 -18.56 10.65
C ARG A 47 19.44 -19.67 11.18
N VAL A 48 20.75 -19.46 11.13
CA VAL A 48 21.77 -20.43 11.57
C VAL A 48 21.91 -20.42 13.09
N LYS A 49 21.91 -19.22 13.70
CA LYS A 49 21.92 -19.06 15.16
C LYS A 49 20.90 -18.02 15.60
N ILE A 50 20.15 -18.36 16.65
CA ILE A 50 19.21 -17.44 17.30
C ILE A 50 20.00 -16.49 18.20
N GLY A 51 19.81 -15.18 18.01
CA GLY A 51 20.42 -14.18 18.87
C GLY A 51 19.89 -14.28 20.31
N ARG A 52 20.79 -14.31 21.28
CA ARG A 52 20.49 -14.25 22.72
C ARG A 52 21.12 -12.98 23.30
N ALA A 53 20.79 -12.61 24.53
CA ALA A 53 21.49 -11.50 25.20
C ALA A 53 23.01 -11.76 25.18
N GLY A 54 23.77 -10.84 24.59
CA GLY A 54 25.23 -10.97 24.40
C GLY A 54 25.68 -11.77 23.16
N GLN A 55 24.77 -12.40 22.41
CA GLN A 55 25.09 -13.14 21.18
C GLN A 55 24.30 -12.60 19.98
N ARG A 56 25.00 -12.38 18.87
CA ARG A 56 24.37 -11.93 17.62
C ARG A 56 23.70 -13.10 16.93
N ALA A 57 22.55 -12.84 16.31
CA ALA A 57 21.93 -13.79 15.42
C ALA A 57 22.78 -13.93 14.15
N GLU A 58 22.92 -15.17 13.67
CA GLU A 58 23.61 -15.49 12.41
C GLU A 58 22.57 -15.96 11.39
N TYR A 59 22.67 -15.43 10.19
CA TYR A 59 21.76 -15.67 9.09
C TYR A 59 22.56 -16.11 7.86
N ARG A 60 22.22 -17.25 7.27
CA ARG A 60 22.76 -17.67 5.98
C ARG A 60 21.87 -17.14 4.87
N ILE A 61 22.46 -16.45 3.89
CA ILE A 61 21.72 -15.82 2.80
C ILE A 61 21.70 -16.75 1.60
N PHE A 62 20.52 -16.91 1.00
CA PHE A 62 20.26 -17.76 -0.17
C PHE A 62 20.81 -19.18 0.01
N PRO A 63 20.33 -19.93 1.03
CA PRO A 63 20.78 -21.31 1.28
C PRO A 63 20.54 -22.24 0.08
N LEU A 64 19.47 -21.97 -0.69
CA LEU A 64 19.08 -22.75 -1.87
C LEU A 64 19.69 -22.20 -3.17
N GLY A 65 20.65 -21.28 -3.07
CA GLY A 65 21.19 -20.55 -4.20
C GLY A 65 20.46 -19.23 -4.45
N VAL A 66 21.14 -18.33 -5.16
CA VAL A 66 20.54 -17.08 -5.63
C VAL A 66 19.54 -17.47 -6.72
N PRO A 67 18.26 -17.04 -6.64
CA PRO A 67 17.34 -17.21 -7.75
C PRO A 67 18.00 -16.71 -9.05
N PRO A 68 17.77 -17.38 -10.20
CA PRO A 68 18.32 -16.90 -11.46
C PRO A 68 17.93 -15.44 -11.65
N ILE A 69 18.91 -14.60 -11.96
CA ILE A 69 18.64 -13.19 -12.26
C ILE A 69 17.82 -13.21 -13.55
N PRO A 70 16.63 -12.59 -13.57
CA PRO A 70 15.81 -12.54 -14.77
C PRO A 70 16.63 -11.95 -15.92
N SER A 71 16.43 -12.49 -17.11
CA SER A 71 17.13 -12.01 -18.29
C SER A 71 16.75 -10.55 -18.60
N THR A 72 17.57 -9.85 -19.39
CA THR A 72 17.24 -8.48 -19.84
C THR A 72 15.91 -8.43 -20.60
N GLU A 73 15.61 -9.47 -21.38
CA GLU A 73 14.37 -9.61 -22.14
C GLU A 73 13.15 -9.76 -21.20
N GLU A 74 13.27 -10.58 -20.14
CA GLU A 74 12.21 -10.73 -19.13
C GLU A 74 11.95 -9.42 -18.38
N LEU A 75 13.00 -8.67 -18.05
CA LEU A 75 12.88 -7.37 -17.39
C LEU A 75 12.22 -6.31 -18.29
N GLU A 76 12.51 -6.33 -19.60
CA GLU A 76 11.86 -5.47 -20.58
C GLU A 76 10.38 -5.83 -20.74
N GLN A 77 10.06 -7.12 -20.85
CA GLN A 77 8.67 -7.60 -20.89
C GLN A 77 7.88 -7.17 -19.65
N TRP A 78 8.44 -7.33 -18.45
CA TRP A 78 7.77 -6.87 -17.22
C TRP A 78 7.59 -5.36 -17.16
N ARG A 79 8.53 -4.57 -17.72
CA ARG A 79 8.37 -3.12 -17.81
C ARG A 79 7.28 -2.73 -18.79
N GLU A 80 7.18 -3.41 -19.93
CA GLU A 80 6.11 -3.21 -20.90
C GLU A 80 4.76 -3.61 -20.31
N GLU A 81 4.66 -4.76 -19.66
CA GLU A 81 3.47 -5.20 -18.95
C GLU A 81 3.06 -4.21 -17.87
N ALA A 82 3.99 -3.70 -17.06
CA ALA A 82 3.71 -2.70 -16.04
C ALA A 82 3.31 -1.33 -16.62
N ALA A 83 3.85 -0.96 -17.80
CA ALA A 83 3.47 0.26 -18.51
C ALA A 83 2.07 0.14 -19.15
N ASN A 84 1.75 -1.05 -19.65
CA ASN A 84 0.44 -1.39 -20.22
C ASN A 84 -0.61 -1.68 -19.14
N ALA A 85 -0.17 -2.05 -17.94
CA ALA A 85 -1.06 -2.28 -16.80
C ALA A 85 -1.80 -0.97 -16.48
N PRO A 86 -3.12 -1.03 -16.26
CA PRO A 86 -3.89 0.16 -15.96
C PRO A 86 -3.35 0.82 -14.69
N ARG A 87 -2.75 2.00 -14.83
CA ARG A 87 -2.23 2.82 -13.73
C ARG A 87 -3.39 3.14 -12.78
N ASN A 88 -3.54 2.30 -11.76
CA ASN A 88 -4.59 2.29 -10.75
C ASN A 88 -6.00 2.00 -11.30
N PRO A 89 -6.46 0.73 -11.28
CA PRO A 89 -7.80 0.38 -11.77
C PRO A 89 -8.93 1.09 -11.00
N ARG A 90 -8.68 1.58 -9.78
CA ARG A 90 -9.64 2.37 -8.99
C ARG A 90 -9.73 3.84 -9.43
N LEU A 91 -8.73 4.39 -10.13
CA LEU A 91 -8.71 5.76 -10.68
C LEU A 91 -8.86 5.80 -12.20
N ALA A 92 -8.73 4.64 -12.87
CA ALA A 92 -9.11 4.44 -14.25
C ALA A 92 -10.63 4.60 -14.37
N ARG A 93 -11.08 5.85 -14.50
CA ARG A 93 -12.45 6.14 -14.93
C ARG A 93 -12.64 5.37 -16.24
N ALA A 94 -13.65 4.48 -16.28
CA ALA A 94 -14.05 3.77 -17.50
C ALA A 94 -13.99 4.75 -18.66
N SER A 95 -13.16 4.42 -19.65
CA SER A 95 -12.68 5.16 -20.83
C SER A 95 -13.63 6.22 -21.42
N GLY A 96 -14.06 7.18 -20.63
CA GLY A 96 -14.70 8.39 -21.09
C GLY A 96 -13.59 9.14 -21.76
N ASN A 97 -13.66 9.25 -23.09
CA ASN A 97 -12.75 10.02 -23.93
C ASN A 97 -12.31 11.27 -23.17
N ARG A 98 -11.13 11.22 -22.54
CA ARG A 98 -10.57 12.39 -21.90
C ARG A 98 -10.32 13.32 -23.08
N SER A 99 -11.13 14.37 -23.19
CA SER A 99 -10.90 15.43 -24.14
C SER A 99 -9.43 15.83 -23.98
N ARG A 100 -8.66 15.74 -25.06
CA ARG A 100 -7.25 16.12 -25.06
C ARG A 100 -7.12 17.48 -24.35
N PRO A 101 -6.18 17.64 -23.41
CA PRO A 101 -5.98 18.93 -22.76
C PRO A 101 -5.83 19.99 -23.85
N ALA A 102 -6.61 21.07 -23.74
CA ALA A 102 -6.67 22.08 -24.79
C ALA A 102 -5.27 22.66 -25.03
N VAL A 103 -4.83 22.67 -26.30
CA VAL A 103 -3.53 23.21 -26.71
C VAL A 103 -3.40 24.65 -26.19
N PRO A 104 -2.34 25.01 -25.44
CA PRO A 104 -2.21 26.34 -24.85
C PRO A 104 -2.34 27.42 -25.93
N ALA A 105 -3.13 28.46 -25.65
CA ALA A 105 -3.30 29.60 -26.54
C ALA A 105 -1.95 30.31 -26.68
N ARG A 106 -1.39 30.34 -27.89
CA ARG A 106 -0.09 31.00 -28.17
C ARG A 106 -0.29 32.39 -28.73
N THR A 107 -1.48 32.68 -29.25
CA THR A 107 -1.82 33.95 -29.87
C THR A 107 -3.14 34.51 -29.32
N HIS A 108 -3.36 35.81 -29.51
CA HIS A 108 -4.60 36.47 -29.11
C HIS A 108 -5.82 35.92 -29.89
N LEU A 109 -5.60 35.43 -31.11
CA LEU A 109 -6.63 34.77 -31.92
C LEU A 109 -7.08 33.45 -31.29
N ASP A 110 -6.18 32.69 -30.67
CA ASP A 110 -6.53 31.45 -29.94
C ASP A 110 -7.44 31.73 -28.72
N VAL A 111 -7.22 32.87 -28.06
CA VAL A 111 -8.04 33.31 -26.91
C VAL A 111 -9.44 33.72 -27.39
N GLN A 112 -9.52 34.49 -28.48
CA GLN A 112 -10.81 34.88 -29.07
C GLN A 112 -11.60 33.66 -29.58
N ALA A 113 -10.96 32.71 -30.25
CA ALA A 113 -11.58 31.47 -30.70
C ALA A 113 -12.12 30.59 -29.55
N ARG A 114 -11.48 30.64 -28.37
CA ARG A 114 -12.00 29.98 -27.17
C ARG A 114 -13.20 30.71 -26.58
N ALA A 115 -13.20 32.04 -26.60
CA ALA A 115 -14.30 32.85 -26.09
C ALA A 115 -15.57 32.64 -26.94
N THR A 116 -15.44 32.59 -28.26
CA THR A 116 -16.57 32.35 -29.17
C THR A 116 -17.15 30.94 -29.00
N ASN A 117 -16.31 29.91 -28.87
CA ASN A 117 -16.75 28.53 -28.59
C ASN A 117 -17.41 28.35 -27.21
N ARG A 118 -17.15 29.24 -26.24
CA ARG A 118 -17.77 29.18 -24.91
C ARG A 118 -19.16 29.80 -24.87
N VAL A 119 -19.43 30.74 -25.78
CA VAL A 119 -20.70 31.49 -25.85
C VAL A 119 -21.69 30.84 -26.81
N ALA A 120 -21.23 30.02 -27.76
CA ALA A 120 -22.13 29.22 -28.58
C ALA A 120 -22.88 28.20 -27.69
N PRO A 121 -24.23 28.28 -27.56
CA PRO A 121 -24.99 27.24 -26.90
C PRO A 121 -24.75 25.94 -27.65
N ALA A 122 -24.28 24.92 -26.95
CA ALA A 122 -24.03 23.61 -27.53
C ALA A 122 -25.29 23.16 -28.29
N ALA A 123 -25.20 23.12 -29.62
CA ALA A 123 -26.27 22.61 -30.46
C ALA A 123 -26.62 21.19 -29.95
N PRO A 124 -27.91 20.87 -29.79
CA PRO A 124 -28.32 19.56 -29.29
C PRO A 124 -27.75 18.50 -30.23
N LYS A 125 -27.02 17.55 -29.66
CA LYS A 125 -26.52 16.40 -30.41
C LYS A 125 -27.74 15.67 -31.02
N PRO A 126 -27.79 15.44 -32.35
CA PRO A 126 -28.85 14.65 -32.93
C PRO A 126 -28.67 13.20 -32.46
N GLY A 127 -29.54 12.74 -31.57
CA GLY A 127 -29.53 11.34 -31.09
C GLY A 127 -29.84 11.15 -29.60
N SER A 128 -30.02 12.19 -28.79
CA SER A 128 -30.63 12.02 -27.46
C SER A 128 -32.15 12.14 -27.59
N GLU A 129 -32.85 11.01 -27.62
CA GLU A 129 -34.32 10.94 -27.53
C GLU A 129 -34.81 11.72 -26.29
N PRO A 130 -35.89 12.52 -26.42
CA PRO A 130 -36.48 13.21 -25.30
C PRO A 130 -37.36 12.23 -24.50
N GLY A 131 -36.73 11.48 -23.59
CA GLY A 131 -37.45 10.80 -22.52
C GLY A 131 -37.97 11.83 -21.52
N SER A 132 -39.22 12.27 -21.72
CA SER A 132 -39.98 13.06 -20.75
C SER A 132 -40.03 12.37 -19.39
N PRO A 133 -39.77 13.06 -18.25
CA PRO A 133 -40.07 12.52 -16.95
C PRO A 133 -41.59 12.56 -16.74
N GLU A 134 -42.23 11.42 -17.00
CA GLU A 134 -43.63 11.16 -16.69
C GLU A 134 -43.87 11.33 -15.17
N GLY A 135 -44.97 12.00 -14.84
CA GLY A 135 -45.26 12.55 -13.53
C GLY A 135 -45.38 11.54 -12.40
N ASN A 136 -44.88 11.94 -11.23
CA ASN A 136 -45.34 11.36 -9.97
C ASN A 136 -46.67 12.02 -9.57
N PRO A 137 -47.76 11.26 -9.36
CA PRO A 137 -49.02 11.81 -8.92
C PRO A 137 -48.96 12.29 -7.46
N ALA A 138 -49.60 13.42 -7.23
CA ALA A 138 -49.88 13.96 -5.92
C ALA A 138 -50.67 12.96 -5.06
N SER A 139 -50.19 12.69 -3.85
CA SER A 139 -51.04 12.27 -2.75
C SER A 139 -50.84 13.21 -1.57
N GLY A 140 -51.96 13.81 -1.18
CA GLY A 140 -52.05 14.87 -0.18
C GLY A 140 -51.72 14.41 1.22
N GLY A 141 -51.29 15.38 2.02
CA GLY A 141 -50.99 15.20 3.44
C GLY A 141 -50.75 16.56 4.07
N SER A 142 -51.85 17.25 4.36
CA SER A 142 -51.91 18.49 5.12
C SER A 142 -51.10 18.41 6.42
N GLY A 143 -50.11 19.29 6.56
CA GLY A 143 -49.37 19.46 7.81
C GLY A 143 -48.68 20.81 7.83
N ARG A 144 -49.44 21.86 8.13
CA ARG A 144 -48.93 23.22 8.35
C ARG A 144 -47.84 23.21 9.42
N ARG A 145 -46.58 23.44 9.02
CA ARG A 145 -45.58 24.11 9.86
C ARG A 145 -44.95 25.22 9.04
N ARG A 146 -45.29 26.46 9.42
CA ARG A 146 -44.53 27.67 9.10
C ARG A 146 -43.06 27.40 9.40
N ARG A 147 -42.22 27.24 8.38
CA ARG A 147 -40.78 27.45 8.47
C ARG A 147 -40.47 28.71 7.65
N GLN A 148 -39.90 29.67 8.36
CA GLN A 148 -39.36 30.92 7.84
C GLN A 148 -38.41 30.64 6.66
N PRO A 149 -38.33 31.53 5.65
CA PRO A 149 -37.25 31.47 4.68
C PRO A 149 -35.95 31.76 5.42
N ALA A 150 -35.11 30.74 5.57
CA ALA A 150 -33.71 30.93 5.89
C ALA A 150 -33.11 31.77 4.75
N GLY A 151 -32.69 32.98 5.12
CA GLY A 151 -31.98 33.88 4.23
C GLY A 151 -30.81 33.17 3.56
N LEU A 152 -30.72 33.34 2.25
CA LEU A 152 -29.52 33.03 1.49
C LEU A 152 -28.34 33.77 2.16
N PRO A 153 -27.17 33.14 2.35
CA PRO A 153 -25.98 33.86 2.78
C PRO A 153 -25.56 34.79 1.64
N GLN A 154 -25.99 36.04 1.74
CA GLN A 154 -25.57 37.13 0.90
C GLN A 154 -24.26 37.66 1.46
N GLY A 155 -23.15 37.20 0.88
CA GLY A 155 -21.82 37.58 1.34
C GLY A 155 -20.72 37.03 0.45
N ASN A 156 -20.61 37.54 -0.78
CA ASN A 156 -19.27 37.76 -1.34
C ASN A 156 -18.93 39.22 -1.03
N PRO A 157 -17.96 39.52 -0.16
CA PRO A 157 -17.46 40.88 -0.04
C PRO A 157 -16.86 41.29 -1.39
N GLY A 158 -17.36 42.40 -1.90
CA GLY A 158 -16.89 42.99 -3.14
C GLY A 158 -15.44 43.44 -3.03
N ASP A 159 -14.77 43.34 -4.18
CA ASP A 159 -13.81 44.31 -4.72
C ASP A 159 -13.05 45.19 -3.72
N SER A 160 -12.29 44.57 -2.82
CA SER A 160 -11.27 45.27 -2.04
C SER A 160 -9.91 45.08 -2.71
N GLY A 161 -9.54 46.09 -3.52
CA GLY A 161 -8.17 46.55 -3.68
C GLY A 161 -7.19 45.61 -4.38
N ARG A 162 -6.79 46.00 -5.60
CA ARG A 162 -5.47 45.64 -6.14
C ARG A 162 -4.41 45.89 -5.07
N VAL A 163 -3.68 44.85 -4.68
CA VAL A 163 -2.46 44.98 -3.88
C VAL A 163 -1.49 45.82 -4.72
N PRO A 164 -0.98 46.97 -4.23
CA PRO A 164 0.06 47.69 -4.94
C PRO A 164 1.35 46.85 -4.96
N ASP A 165 2.09 46.93 -6.06
CA ASP A 165 3.43 46.34 -6.19
C ASP A 165 4.40 47.05 -5.24
N GLY A 166 4.39 46.65 -3.97
CA GLY A 166 5.39 47.06 -2.98
C GLY A 166 6.52 46.04 -2.97
N GLU A 167 7.72 46.46 -3.37
CA GLU A 167 8.95 45.69 -3.14
C GLU A 167 9.12 45.41 -1.64
N PRO A 168 9.51 44.20 -1.23
CA PRO A 168 9.74 43.88 0.16
C PRO A 168 11.03 44.57 0.64
N GLU A 169 10.92 45.82 1.08
CA GLU A 169 11.97 46.47 1.87
C GLU A 169 12.02 45.82 3.25
N GLY A 170 13.14 45.14 3.53
CA GLY A 170 13.50 44.70 4.88
C GLY A 170 13.59 43.19 5.01
N PHE A 171 14.77 42.65 4.74
CA PHE A 171 15.19 41.43 5.42
C PHE A 171 15.21 41.72 6.93
N PRO A 172 14.61 40.88 7.80
CA PRO A 172 14.73 41.05 9.23
C PRO A 172 16.21 40.98 9.60
N GLN A 173 16.69 42.09 10.17
CA GLN A 173 18.05 42.25 10.62
C GLN A 173 18.31 41.25 11.76
N GLY A 174 19.43 40.54 11.65
CA GLY A 174 19.73 39.30 12.35
C GLY A 174 19.40 39.26 13.84
N ASP A 175 18.99 38.08 14.29
CA ASP A 175 18.85 37.74 15.71
C ASP A 175 20.14 38.08 16.46
N PRO A 176 20.09 38.95 17.48
CA PRO A 176 21.26 39.25 18.28
C PRO A 176 21.57 38.07 19.18
N GLY A 177 22.78 37.53 19.03
CA GLY A 177 23.62 37.05 20.13
C GLY A 177 23.05 35.95 21.02
N GLY A 178 23.42 34.71 20.70
CA GLY A 178 23.89 33.73 21.69
C GLY A 178 22.92 33.32 22.79
N SER A 179 22.12 32.28 22.54
CA SER A 179 21.65 31.44 23.65
C SER A 179 22.83 30.68 24.26
N PRO A 180 23.07 30.78 25.58
CA PRO A 180 24.06 29.94 26.23
C PRO A 180 23.65 28.47 26.07
N ARG A 181 24.64 27.64 25.73
CA ARG A 181 24.53 26.18 25.67
C ARG A 181 24.15 25.62 27.05
N GLU A 182 22.87 25.54 27.34
CA GLU A 182 22.34 24.60 28.32
C GLU A 182 21.52 23.58 27.55
N THR A 183 22.15 22.45 27.27
CA THR A 183 21.47 21.24 26.81
C THR A 183 20.35 20.91 27.81
N PRO A 184 19.08 20.82 27.38
CA PRO A 184 18.00 20.44 28.28
C PRO A 184 18.31 19.05 28.85
N VAL A 185 18.49 18.99 30.17
CA VAL A 185 18.67 17.74 30.90
C VAL A 185 17.34 16.99 30.83
N LEU A 186 17.27 16.00 29.94
CA LEU A 186 16.13 15.10 29.86
C LEU A 186 16.07 14.28 31.15
N PRO A 187 14.90 14.18 31.82
CA PRO A 187 14.76 13.38 33.02
C PRO A 187 15.12 11.92 32.71
N VAL A 188 15.97 11.34 33.56
CA VAL A 188 16.41 9.95 33.46
C VAL A 188 15.18 9.04 33.52
N PRO A 189 14.94 8.15 32.54
CA PRO A 189 13.79 7.27 32.56
C PRO A 189 13.90 6.32 33.76
N SER A 190 13.04 6.51 34.75
CA SER A 190 12.88 5.59 35.87
C SER A 190 12.34 4.26 35.35
N LEU A 191 13.26 3.32 35.10
CA LEU A 191 12.99 1.92 34.76
C LEU A 191 12.45 1.18 35.99
N SER A 192 11.20 1.44 36.33
CA SER A 192 10.42 0.61 37.26
C SER A 192 9.11 0.22 36.58
N LEU A 193 9.21 -0.55 35.50
CA LEU A 193 8.05 -1.29 35.01
C LEU A 193 7.82 -2.46 35.98
N PRO A 194 6.63 -2.62 36.57
CA PRO A 194 6.30 -3.82 37.32
C PRO A 194 6.45 -5.02 36.39
N TYR A 195 7.16 -6.04 36.89
CA TYR A 195 7.31 -7.32 36.21
C TYR A 195 5.95 -7.80 35.67
N PRO A 196 5.83 -8.16 34.38
CA PRO A 196 4.62 -8.81 33.92
C PRO A 196 4.45 -10.12 34.71
N PRO A 197 3.24 -10.43 35.21
CA PRO A 197 3.01 -11.67 35.94
C PRO A 197 3.44 -12.85 35.07
N THR A 198 4.15 -13.80 35.68
CA THR A 198 4.48 -15.09 35.08
C THR A 198 3.19 -15.74 34.55
N PRO A 199 3.12 -16.14 33.27
CA PRO A 199 1.97 -16.86 32.76
C PRO A 199 1.83 -18.15 33.55
N ALA A 200 0.70 -18.30 34.26
CA ALA A 200 0.36 -19.51 34.99
C ALA A 200 0.28 -20.68 34.00
N ALA A 201 1.00 -21.75 34.28
CA ALA A 201 1.18 -22.90 33.41
C ALA A 201 -0.06 -23.83 33.32
N ASP A 202 -1.17 -23.50 33.99
CA ASP A 202 -2.29 -24.44 34.15
C ASP A 202 -3.56 -24.07 33.35
N ALA A 203 -3.50 -23.11 32.43
CA ALA A 203 -4.63 -22.77 31.55
C ALA A 203 -4.60 -23.50 30.19
N ALA A 204 -3.87 -24.62 30.09
CA ALA A 204 -3.67 -25.36 28.83
C ALA A 204 -4.71 -26.48 28.56
N ALA A 205 -5.80 -26.57 29.32
CA ALA A 205 -6.74 -27.69 29.20
C ALA A 205 -8.06 -27.40 28.43
N ASP A 206 -8.47 -26.15 28.22
CA ASP A 206 -9.81 -25.85 27.64
C ASP A 206 -9.83 -24.90 26.43
N ALA A 207 -8.71 -24.71 25.73
CA ALA A 207 -8.69 -23.99 24.45
C ALA A 207 -8.88 -24.95 23.26
N ALA A 208 -9.88 -25.84 23.35
CA ALA A 208 -10.36 -26.59 22.21
C ALA A 208 -11.26 -25.69 21.36
N GLY A 209 -10.66 -25.07 20.34
CA GLY A 209 -11.32 -24.62 19.11
C GLY A 209 -12.69 -23.95 19.25
N GLU A 210 -12.70 -22.65 19.54
CA GLU A 210 -13.76 -21.84 18.92
C GLU A 210 -13.37 -21.65 17.45
N PRO A 211 -14.12 -22.23 16.48
CA PRO A 211 -13.91 -21.90 15.10
C PRO A 211 -14.09 -20.40 14.99
N ALA A 212 -13.11 -19.70 14.41
CA ALA A 212 -13.26 -18.32 14.02
C ALA A 212 -14.57 -18.23 13.24
N SER A 213 -15.62 -17.73 13.90
CA SER A 213 -16.92 -17.56 13.29
C SER A 213 -16.63 -16.70 12.08
N GLN A 214 -16.71 -17.31 10.90
CA GLN A 214 -16.80 -16.55 9.67
C GLN A 214 -17.83 -15.48 9.97
N PRO A 215 -17.57 -14.19 9.66
CA PRO A 215 -18.58 -13.17 9.84
C PRO A 215 -19.75 -13.66 9.00
N GLU A 216 -20.72 -14.30 9.67
CA GLU A 216 -21.97 -14.71 9.08
C GLU A 216 -22.41 -13.44 8.39
N GLN A 217 -22.59 -13.55 7.07
CA GLN A 217 -23.16 -12.49 6.29
C GLN A 217 -24.43 -12.13 7.05
N GLN A 218 -24.38 -11.08 7.86
CA GLN A 218 -25.52 -10.57 8.58
C GLN A 218 -26.41 -10.11 7.45
N GLU A 219 -27.25 -11.04 6.99
CA GLU A 219 -28.29 -10.81 6.01
C GLU A 219 -28.96 -9.54 6.47
N ALA A 220 -28.84 -8.49 5.65
CA ALA A 220 -29.00 -7.12 6.08
C ALA A 220 -30.34 -6.97 6.81
N SER A 221 -30.31 -7.13 8.13
CA SER A 221 -31.53 -7.20 8.90
C SER A 221 -32.11 -5.81 8.80
N GLY A 222 -33.35 -5.74 8.30
CA GLY A 222 -34.04 -4.48 8.11
C GLY A 222 -33.86 -3.64 9.37
N CYS A 223 -33.48 -2.37 9.21
CA CYS A 223 -33.35 -1.54 10.38
C CYS A 223 -34.76 -1.39 11.01
N PRO A 224 -34.89 -1.08 12.30
CA PRO A 224 -36.20 -1.03 12.97
C PRO A 224 -37.19 -0.02 12.34
N LYS A 225 -36.71 0.84 11.43
CA LYS A 225 -37.55 1.77 10.65
C LYS A 225 -38.10 1.19 9.35
N HIS A 226 -37.50 0.13 8.81
CA HIS A 226 -37.91 -0.46 7.54
C HIS A 226 -37.89 -1.99 7.63
N PRO A 227 -39.04 -2.67 7.44
CA PRO A 227 -39.10 -4.13 7.45
C PRO A 227 -38.33 -4.76 6.27
N SER A 228 -38.15 -3.99 5.18
CA SER A 228 -37.30 -4.32 4.04
C SER A 228 -36.16 -3.30 3.90
N PRO A 229 -35.00 -3.65 3.32
CA PRO A 229 -33.90 -2.71 3.15
C PRO A 229 -34.29 -1.53 2.25
N ALA A 230 -34.50 -0.36 2.84
CA ALA A 230 -34.83 0.84 2.08
C ALA A 230 -33.58 1.40 1.37
N ALA A 231 -33.70 1.83 0.12
CA ALA A 231 -32.59 2.44 -0.62
C ALA A 231 -32.02 3.66 0.14
N ASN A 232 -30.68 3.81 0.17
CA ASN A 232 -29.98 4.90 0.85
C ASN A 232 -30.13 4.98 2.39
N CYS A 233 -30.78 4.01 3.04
CA CYS A 233 -30.88 4.03 4.48
C CYS A 233 -29.55 3.64 5.14
N ARG A 234 -29.01 4.53 5.98
CA ARG A 234 -27.81 4.26 6.78
C ARG A 234 -27.98 3.07 7.73
N GLY A 235 -29.18 2.91 8.30
CA GLY A 235 -29.50 1.81 9.21
C GLY A 235 -29.61 0.46 8.52
N CYS A 236 -30.05 0.42 7.26
CA CYS A 236 -30.13 -0.82 6.47
C CYS A 236 -28.80 -1.18 5.77
N GLY A 237 -27.77 -0.33 5.86
CA GLY A 237 -26.49 -0.55 5.18
C GLY A 237 -26.57 -0.47 3.64
N THR A 238 -27.65 0.04 3.07
CA THR A 238 -27.90 0.16 1.62
C THR A 238 -27.46 1.50 1.04
N ASN A 239 -26.75 2.34 1.81
CA ASN A 239 -26.24 3.60 1.31
C ASN A 239 -24.95 3.39 0.48
N ALA A 240 -24.72 4.29 -0.48
CA ALA A 240 -23.55 4.23 -1.37
C ALA A 240 -22.20 4.23 -0.62
N ARG A 241 -22.16 4.74 0.62
CA ARG A 241 -20.94 4.70 1.45
C ARG A 241 -20.67 3.29 2.00
N ALA A 242 -21.70 2.61 2.49
CA ALA A 242 -21.62 1.24 3.00
C ALA A 242 -21.28 0.28 1.87
N GLU A 243 -21.84 0.48 0.68
CA GLU A 243 -21.48 -0.30 -0.51
C GLU A 243 -20.00 -0.14 -0.89
N ARG A 244 -19.48 1.10 -0.92
CA ARG A 244 -18.05 1.35 -1.17
C ARG A 244 -17.15 0.68 -0.12
N GLU A 245 -17.56 0.69 1.14
CA GLU A 245 -16.79 0.06 2.21
C GLU A 245 -16.85 -1.48 2.10
N ARG A 246 -17.99 -2.06 1.77
CA ARG A 246 -18.11 -3.50 1.45
C ARG A 246 -17.21 -3.88 0.28
N ASN A 247 -17.22 -3.11 -0.80
CA ASN A 247 -16.36 -3.35 -1.97
C ASN A 247 -14.87 -3.23 -1.61
N ARG A 248 -14.50 -2.27 -0.74
CA ARG A 248 -13.12 -2.14 -0.26
C ARG A 248 -12.68 -3.36 0.55
N ARG A 249 -13.52 -3.86 1.46
CA ARG A 249 -13.25 -5.05 2.26
C ARG A 249 -13.16 -6.29 1.39
N ALA A 250 -14.11 -6.49 0.48
CA ALA A 250 -14.11 -7.60 -0.46
C ALA A 250 -12.84 -7.65 -1.32
N LEU A 251 -12.34 -6.49 -1.78
CA LEU A 251 -11.07 -6.41 -2.50
C LEU A 251 -9.89 -6.74 -1.58
N ALA A 252 -9.82 -6.19 -0.38
CA ALA A 252 -8.75 -6.51 0.58
C ALA A 252 -8.73 -8.00 0.97
N ASP A 253 -9.89 -8.63 1.09
CA ASP A 253 -10.02 -10.06 1.38
C ASP A 253 -9.70 -10.93 0.16
N ALA A 254 -9.92 -10.44 -1.06
CA ALA A 254 -9.42 -11.09 -2.27
C ALA A 254 -7.88 -11.03 -2.35
N ASP A 255 -7.29 -9.85 -2.09
CA ASP A 255 -5.84 -9.68 -2.06
C ASP A 255 -5.19 -10.61 -1.02
N ARG A 256 -5.74 -10.66 0.20
CA ARG A 256 -5.26 -11.56 1.26
C ARG A 256 -5.31 -13.04 0.86
N ARG A 257 -6.39 -13.47 0.21
CA ARG A 257 -6.51 -14.86 -0.28
C ARG A 257 -5.47 -15.17 -1.36
N ASN A 258 -5.22 -14.23 -2.26
CA ASN A 258 -4.19 -14.38 -3.28
C ASN A 258 -2.79 -14.51 -2.65
N ASP A 259 -2.49 -13.69 -1.63
CA ASP A 259 -1.24 -13.80 -0.87
C ASP A 259 -1.10 -15.17 -0.18
N GLU A 260 -2.17 -15.64 0.47
CA GLU A 260 -2.20 -16.97 1.10
C GLU A 260 -2.00 -18.10 0.09
N GLU A 261 -2.64 -18.03 -1.07
CA GLU A 261 -2.49 -19.01 -2.15
C GLU A 261 -1.06 -19.03 -2.69
N TRP A 262 -0.46 -17.85 -2.89
CA TRP A 262 0.93 -17.72 -3.30
C TRP A 262 1.89 -18.35 -2.28
N VAL A 263 1.72 -18.06 -0.98
CA VAL A 263 2.53 -18.67 0.08
C VAL A 263 2.39 -20.20 0.08
N ARG A 264 1.16 -20.73 -0.07
CA ARG A 264 0.93 -22.18 -0.15
C ARG A 264 1.60 -22.79 -1.38
N ALA A 265 1.54 -22.12 -2.53
CA ALA A 265 2.19 -22.58 -3.76
C ALA A 265 3.72 -22.57 -3.61
N PHE A 266 4.28 -21.50 -3.05
CA PHE A 266 5.70 -21.38 -2.75
C PHE A 266 6.19 -22.50 -1.82
N MET A 267 5.46 -22.77 -0.73
CA MET A 267 5.80 -23.84 0.21
C MET A 267 5.68 -25.24 -0.39
N ARG A 268 4.83 -25.45 -1.41
CA ARG A 268 4.82 -26.69 -2.20
C ARG A 268 6.08 -26.79 -3.06
N ASP A 269 6.41 -25.75 -3.83
CA ASP A 269 7.63 -25.73 -4.66
C ASP A 269 8.89 -25.99 -3.83
N GLN A 270 8.98 -25.41 -2.64
CA GLN A 270 10.09 -25.66 -1.70
C GLN A 270 10.19 -27.14 -1.29
N ARG A 271 9.07 -27.80 -0.99
CA ARG A 271 9.04 -29.23 -0.65
C ARG A 271 9.42 -30.08 -1.85
N ASP A 272 8.89 -29.76 -3.03
CA ASP A 272 9.19 -30.49 -4.25
C ASP A 272 10.67 -30.39 -4.62
N ARG A 273 11.28 -29.20 -4.47
CA ARG A 273 12.73 -29.02 -4.65
C ARG A 273 13.54 -29.87 -3.67
N ARG A 274 13.17 -29.89 -2.38
CA ARG A 274 13.85 -30.73 -1.38
C ARG A 274 13.74 -32.22 -1.74
N GLN A 275 12.55 -32.68 -2.11
CA GLN A 275 12.34 -34.06 -2.54
C GLN A 275 13.15 -34.43 -3.79
N ARG A 276 13.26 -33.52 -4.77
CA ARG A 276 14.13 -33.73 -5.95
C ARG A 276 15.60 -33.85 -5.56
N ILE A 277 16.07 -33.02 -4.63
CA ILE A 277 17.44 -33.08 -4.13
C ILE A 277 17.70 -34.40 -3.38
N GLU A 278 16.75 -34.85 -2.56
CA GLU A 278 16.85 -36.10 -1.80
C GLU A 278 16.76 -37.34 -2.69
N SER A 279 15.92 -37.32 -3.73
CA SER A 279 15.75 -38.46 -4.65
C SER A 279 16.88 -38.59 -5.67
N GLU A 280 17.53 -37.49 -6.07
CA GLU A 280 18.58 -37.48 -7.09
C GLU A 280 19.85 -36.71 -6.64
N PRO A 281 20.53 -37.12 -5.56
CA PRO A 281 21.65 -36.38 -4.99
C PRO A 281 22.85 -36.27 -5.95
N THR A 282 23.07 -37.28 -6.80
CA THR A 282 24.15 -37.29 -7.80
C THR A 282 23.93 -36.25 -8.90
N ARG A 283 22.69 -36.10 -9.40
CA ARG A 283 22.37 -35.06 -10.40
C ARG A 283 22.57 -33.66 -9.86
N VAL A 284 22.22 -33.43 -8.59
CA VAL A 284 22.45 -32.12 -7.95
C VAL A 284 23.96 -31.84 -7.82
N ALA A 285 24.75 -32.85 -7.45
CA ALA A 285 26.21 -32.71 -7.37
C ALA A 285 26.84 -32.43 -8.76
N GLU A 286 26.41 -33.15 -9.80
CA GLU A 286 26.85 -32.92 -11.18
C GLU A 286 26.48 -31.53 -11.68
N ALA A 287 25.25 -31.08 -11.45
CA ALA A 287 24.80 -29.74 -11.80
C ALA A 287 25.59 -28.64 -11.07
N LEU A 288 25.93 -28.86 -9.79
CA LEU A 288 26.77 -27.95 -9.03
C LEU A 288 28.20 -27.88 -9.58
N GLU A 289 28.79 -29.02 -9.95
CA GLU A 289 30.12 -29.05 -10.58
C GLU A 289 30.12 -28.38 -11.96
N GLU A 290 29.07 -28.59 -12.75
CA GLU A 290 28.90 -27.90 -14.04
C GLU A 290 28.76 -26.38 -13.86
N ALA A 291 27.93 -25.93 -12.91
CA ALA A 291 27.78 -24.51 -12.60
C ALA A 291 29.11 -23.88 -12.17
N LYS A 292 29.90 -24.58 -11.34
CA LYS A 292 31.26 -24.15 -10.96
C LYS A 292 32.18 -24.06 -12.18
N ARG A 293 32.13 -25.03 -13.09
CA ARG A 293 32.93 -25.05 -14.33
C ARG A 293 32.59 -23.86 -15.22
N VAL A 294 31.31 -23.58 -15.44
CA VAL A 294 30.85 -22.41 -16.22
C VAL A 294 31.30 -21.11 -15.56
N ALA A 295 31.16 -20.97 -14.25
CA ALA A 295 31.59 -19.79 -13.52
C ALA A 295 33.12 -19.56 -13.62
N ARG A 296 33.93 -20.63 -13.58
CA ARG A 296 35.39 -20.55 -13.78
C ARG A 296 35.73 -20.10 -15.20
N ALA A 297 35.09 -20.68 -16.22
CA ALA A 297 35.31 -20.32 -17.61
C ALA A 297 34.90 -18.85 -17.91
N ALA A 298 33.85 -18.35 -17.27
CA ALA A 298 33.45 -16.95 -17.38
C ALA A 298 34.51 -16.00 -16.79
N ARG A 299 35.10 -16.34 -15.62
CA ARG A 299 36.17 -15.55 -15.01
C ARG A 299 37.43 -15.48 -15.86
N THR A 300 37.82 -16.58 -16.49
CA THR A 300 38.99 -16.60 -17.39
C THR A 300 38.77 -15.78 -18.66
N ARG A 301 37.52 -15.64 -19.14
CA ARG A 301 37.21 -14.77 -20.28
C ARG A 301 37.17 -13.28 -19.91
N ALA A 302 36.85 -12.96 -18.66
CA ALA A 302 36.71 -11.58 -18.18
C ALA A 302 38.05 -10.92 -17.79
N ASN A 303 39.10 -11.72 -17.55
CA ASN A 303 40.47 -11.24 -17.30
C ASN A 303 41.42 -11.78 -18.40
N PRO A 304 41.39 -11.21 -19.62
CA PRO A 304 42.36 -11.51 -20.67
C PRO A 304 43.75 -10.96 -20.36
#